data_AF-A0A316RA09-F1
#
_entry.id   AF-A0A316RA09-F1
#
_cell.length_a   1.000
_cell.length_b   1.000
_cell.length_c   1.000
_cell.angle_alpha   90.00
_cell.angle_beta   90.00
_cell.angle_gamma   90.00
#
_symmetry.space_group_name_H-M   'P 1'
#
loop_
_entity.id
_entity.type
_entity.pdbx_description
1 polymer ?
#
loop_
_entity_poly.entity_id
_entity_poly.type
_entity_poly.pdbx_seq_one_letter_code
_entity_poly.pdbx_strand_id
1 'polypeptide(L)'
;MYYSIAGYLNVVLAAHQIPFLLLYNETIKVKGVCEMANDAEVQLAVDQAMKDKKKQKRKKKLIIFGVILAVIVVIVVVANRPKDYNFDQPAARVTVDTVMTDFKNDAANASEKYSDKVIAVTGQVGTIQDEYVTLRAYDDDLWLYNVNVYMENNQDLKKFKVGDTVTIEGVCDDTDLFGDVDVKKCVIADQFATVPDYDGAQKVKINDFVKRYKENQVKADEKYKGKTVQFTAKVTHVADEYAVVEPFNADVWDWDCDVQICFEDMDDLKKVAEGKMVTIVGECYGQADMYTAKICRAIVKK
;
A
#
# COMPACT_ATOMS: atom_id res chain seq x y z
N MET A 1 -34.52 4.09 15.49
CA MET A 1 -33.90 3.67 16.76
C MET A 1 -33.57 2.19 16.65
N TYR A 2 -32.27 1.87 16.72
CA TYR A 2 -31.61 0.58 16.98
C TYR A 2 -32.06 -0.72 16.25
N TYR A 3 -31.13 -1.18 15.41
CA TYR A 3 -30.72 -2.56 15.00
C TYR A 3 -31.01 -3.68 16.04
N SER A 4 -31.05 -4.98 15.74
CA SER A 4 -30.48 -5.76 14.64
C SER A 4 -31.14 -7.15 14.57
N ILE A 5 -31.16 -7.71 13.37
CA ILE A 5 -31.50 -9.09 13.03
C ILE A 5 -30.16 -9.86 12.94
N ALA A 6 -30.05 -11.04 13.53
CA ALA A 6 -28.99 -11.98 13.19
C ALA A 6 -29.56 -13.41 13.24
N GLY A 7 -29.57 -14.06 12.08
CA GLY A 7 -29.94 -15.46 11.91
C GLY A 7 -28.73 -16.35 11.66
N TYR A 8 -28.92 -17.63 12.03
CA TYR A 8 -28.34 -18.87 11.51
C TYR A 8 -26.82 -19.10 11.57
N LEU A 9 -26.37 -20.21 12.20
CA LEU A 9 -26.29 -21.53 11.55
C LEU A 9 -25.91 -22.66 12.54
N ASN A 10 -26.42 -23.86 12.24
CA ASN A 10 -26.41 -25.14 12.96
C ASN A 10 -25.03 -25.78 13.22
N VAL A 11 -24.91 -26.57 14.31
CA VAL A 11 -24.42 -27.96 14.26
C VAL A 11 -25.14 -28.83 15.31
N VAL A 12 -25.63 -29.95 14.82
CA VAL A 12 -26.37 -31.07 15.44
C VAL A 12 -25.48 -31.91 16.37
N LEU A 13 -25.99 -32.40 17.52
CA LEU A 13 -25.88 -33.82 17.88
C LEU A 13 -26.83 -34.24 19.04
N ALA A 14 -27.87 -34.97 18.63
CA ALA A 14 -28.50 -36.12 19.29
C ALA A 14 -28.83 -36.07 20.79
N ALA A 15 -30.08 -35.71 21.10
CA ALA A 15 -30.78 -36.16 22.31
C ALA A 15 -31.37 -37.56 22.09
N HIS A 16 -31.04 -38.50 22.97
CA HIS A 16 -31.80 -39.74 23.20
C HIS A 16 -32.38 -39.67 24.62
N GLN A 17 -33.71 -39.53 24.72
CA GLN A 17 -34.64 -40.45 25.40
C GLN A 17 -34.07 -41.22 26.64
N ILE A 18 -34.51 -41.12 27.91
CA ILE A 18 -35.82 -41.34 28.61
C ILE A 18 -35.50 -41.24 30.15
N PRO A 19 -36.42 -41.08 31.13
CA PRO A 19 -37.53 -40.14 31.33
C PRO A 19 -37.45 -39.38 32.70
N PHE A 20 -38.34 -38.40 32.80
CA PHE A 20 -39.02 -37.97 34.02
C PHE A 20 -39.31 -39.11 35.03
N LEU A 21 -38.92 -38.89 36.28
CA LEU A 21 -39.60 -39.47 37.45
C LEU A 21 -39.86 -38.32 38.43
N LEU A 22 -41.03 -37.69 38.26
CA LEU A 22 -41.68 -36.92 39.29
C LEU A 22 -42.07 -37.89 40.41
N LEU A 23 -41.51 -37.74 41.61
CA LEU A 23 -42.24 -38.07 42.83
C LEU A 23 -41.87 -37.08 43.92
N TYR A 24 -42.84 -36.20 44.19
CA TYR A 24 -43.31 -35.83 45.52
C TYR A 24 -42.23 -35.46 46.56
N ASN A 25 -42.07 -34.15 46.73
CA ASN A 25 -41.52 -33.53 47.92
C ASN A 25 -42.57 -33.64 49.05
N GLU A 26 -42.73 -34.83 49.63
CA GLU A 26 -43.39 -35.00 50.93
C GLU A 26 -42.31 -35.12 52.01
N THR A 27 -42.36 -34.17 52.93
CA THR A 27 -41.62 -34.16 54.18
C THR A 27 -41.96 -35.38 55.02
N ILE A 28 -41.20 -36.47 54.88
CA ILE A 28 -41.17 -37.55 55.87
C ILE A 28 -40.25 -37.10 57.00
N LYS A 29 -40.84 -36.62 58.10
CA LYS A 29 -40.16 -36.52 59.40
C LYS A 29 -39.87 -37.93 59.90
N VAL A 30 -38.72 -38.48 59.54
CA VAL A 30 -38.18 -39.67 60.21
C VAL A 30 -37.57 -39.21 61.54
N LYS A 31 -38.35 -39.37 62.60
CA LYS A 31 -37.88 -39.28 63.99
C LYS A 31 -37.17 -40.60 64.29
N GLY A 32 -35.90 -40.68 63.92
CA GLY A 32 -35.04 -41.84 64.14
C GLY A 32 -33.64 -41.35 64.50
N VAL A 33 -33.33 -41.41 65.78
CA VAL A 33 -31.99 -41.15 66.33
C VAL A 33 -31.04 -42.21 65.78
N CYS A 34 -30.18 -41.80 64.85
CA CYS A 34 -28.87 -42.41 64.66
C CYS A 34 -27.89 -41.25 64.73
N GLU A 35 -27.41 -40.98 65.94
CA GLU A 35 -26.28 -40.11 66.21
C GLU A 35 -25.05 -40.76 65.56
N MET A 36 -24.84 -40.51 64.27
CA MET A 36 -23.53 -40.73 63.67
C MET A 36 -22.68 -39.59 64.19
N ALA A 37 -21.78 -39.90 65.12
CA ALA A 37 -20.66 -39.03 65.44
C ALA A 37 -20.08 -38.55 64.11
N ASN A 38 -20.25 -37.26 63.82
CA ASN A 38 -19.59 -36.62 62.70
C ASN A 38 -18.14 -36.50 63.17
N ASP A 39 -17.43 -37.63 63.06
CA ASP A 39 -16.10 -37.80 63.58
C ASP A 39 -15.26 -36.67 62.99
N ALA A 40 -14.60 -35.89 63.85
CA ALA A 40 -13.81 -34.75 63.43
C ALA A 40 -12.79 -35.15 62.34
N GLU A 41 -12.41 -36.42 62.34
CA GLU A 41 -11.57 -37.08 61.33
C GLU A 41 -12.21 -37.11 59.92
N VAL A 42 -13.51 -37.36 59.79
CA VAL A 42 -14.21 -37.40 58.50
C VAL A 42 -14.32 -36.00 57.89
N GLN A 43 -14.59 -34.98 58.71
CA GLN A 43 -14.57 -33.58 58.26
C GLN A 43 -13.17 -33.12 57.86
N LEU A 44 -12.14 -33.49 58.65
CA LEU A 44 -10.75 -33.21 58.33
C LEU A 44 -10.33 -33.83 56.99
N ALA A 45 -10.73 -35.07 56.71
CA ALA A 45 -10.44 -35.77 55.47
C ALA A 45 -11.08 -35.10 54.24
N VAL A 46 -12.34 -34.64 54.38
CA VAL A 46 -13.03 -33.89 53.31
C VAL A 46 -12.36 -32.55 53.03
N ASP A 47 -11.98 -31.81 54.08
CA ASP A 47 -11.29 -30.52 53.95
C ASP A 47 -9.89 -30.66 53.33
N GLN A 48 -9.15 -31.71 53.68
CA GLN A 48 -7.87 -32.03 53.06
C GLN A 48 -8.05 -32.38 51.56
N ALA A 49 -9.02 -33.22 51.23
CA ALA A 49 -9.33 -33.58 49.83
C ALA A 49 -9.75 -32.37 48.99
N MET A 50 -10.49 -31.42 49.57
CA MET A 50 -10.89 -30.16 48.92
C MET A 50 -9.71 -29.21 48.72
N LYS A 51 -8.80 -29.10 49.70
CA LYS A 51 -7.54 -28.33 49.57
C LYS A 51 -6.64 -28.92 48.48
N ASP A 52 -6.51 -30.24 48.43
CA ASP A 52 -5.69 -30.92 47.42
C ASP A 52 -6.27 -30.80 46.02
N LYS A 53 -7.61 -30.93 45.85
CA LYS A 53 -8.27 -30.62 44.57
C LYS A 53 -8.03 -29.17 44.12
N LYS A 54 -8.07 -28.20 45.05
CA LYS A 54 -7.80 -26.78 44.74
C LYS A 54 -6.33 -26.57 44.35
N LYS A 55 -5.39 -27.21 45.03
CA LYS A 55 -3.95 -27.19 44.71
C LYS A 55 -3.66 -27.84 43.36
N GLN A 56 -4.31 -28.96 43.04
CA GLN A 56 -4.20 -29.65 41.75
C GLN A 56 -4.77 -28.82 40.60
N LYS A 57 -5.93 -28.16 40.79
CA LYS A 57 -6.50 -27.21 39.82
C LYS A 57 -5.59 -26.01 39.59
N ARG A 58 -4.97 -25.44 40.63
CA ARG A 58 -4.00 -24.34 40.52
C ARG A 58 -2.73 -24.75 39.76
N LYS A 59 -2.20 -25.94 40.03
CA LYS A 59 -1.06 -26.52 39.28
C LYS A 59 -1.39 -26.71 37.80
N LYS A 60 -2.57 -27.27 37.46
CA LYS A 60 -3.01 -27.40 36.06
C LYS A 60 -3.15 -26.05 35.35
N LYS A 61 -3.71 -25.02 36.01
CA LYS A 61 -3.79 -23.66 35.47
C LYS A 61 -2.41 -23.03 35.23
N LEU A 62 -1.46 -23.24 36.14
CA LEU A 62 -0.06 -22.77 35.99
C LEU A 62 0.65 -23.43 34.81
N ILE A 63 0.44 -24.73 34.60
CA ILE A 63 1.01 -25.44 33.44
C ILE A 63 0.42 -24.89 32.14
N ILE A 64 -0.90 -24.71 32.06
CA ILE A 64 -1.56 -24.15 30.86
C ILE A 64 -1.06 -22.73 30.58
N PHE A 65 -0.96 -21.89 31.60
CA PHE A 65 -0.45 -20.52 31.45
C PHE A 65 1.02 -20.50 31.00
N GLY A 66 1.86 -21.39 31.55
CA GLY A 66 3.24 -21.55 31.11
C GLY A 66 3.37 -22.00 29.65
N VAL A 67 2.51 -22.90 29.19
CA VAL A 67 2.46 -23.34 27.79
C VAL A 67 2.01 -22.20 26.87
N ILE A 68 0.98 -21.44 27.24
CA ILE A 68 0.53 -20.27 26.46
C ILE A 68 1.65 -19.23 26.35
N LEU A 69 2.34 -18.92 27.46
CA LEU A 69 3.49 -18.02 27.43
C LEU A 69 4.61 -18.54 26.53
N ALA A 70 4.95 -19.83 26.60
CA ALA A 70 5.97 -20.42 25.73
C ALA A 70 5.58 -20.32 24.24
N VAL A 71 4.31 -20.55 23.90
CA VAL A 71 3.81 -20.40 22.52
C VAL A 71 3.90 -18.94 22.06
N ILE A 72 3.50 -17.98 22.89
CA ILE A 72 3.62 -16.54 22.58
C ILE A 72 5.09 -16.18 22.34
N VAL A 73 6.01 -16.63 23.19
CA VAL A 73 7.45 -16.38 23.04
C VAL A 73 7.96 -16.97 21.72
N VAL A 74 7.55 -18.18 21.35
CA VAL A 74 7.94 -18.80 20.07
C VAL A 74 7.41 -18.00 18.89
N ILE A 75 6.15 -17.54 18.93
CA ILE A 75 5.57 -16.72 17.86
C ILE A 75 6.34 -15.41 17.70
N VAL A 76 6.65 -14.71 18.80
CA VAL A 76 7.42 -13.46 18.76
C VAL A 76 8.83 -13.70 18.21
N VAL A 77 9.51 -14.77 18.62
CA VAL A 77 10.86 -15.11 18.13
C VAL A 77 10.85 -15.46 16.63
N VAL A 78 9.81 -16.16 16.14
CA VAL A 78 9.68 -16.51 14.72
C VAL A 78 9.31 -15.28 13.89
N ALA A 79 8.37 -14.46 14.36
CA ALA A 79 7.96 -13.23 13.67
C ALA A 79 9.09 -12.19 13.57
N ASN A 80 9.96 -12.12 14.59
CA ASN A 80 11.10 -11.19 14.62
C ASN A 80 12.38 -11.75 13.99
N ARG A 81 12.34 -12.92 13.33
CA ARG A 81 13.51 -13.37 12.58
C ARG A 81 13.76 -12.39 11.43
N PRO A 82 15.00 -11.91 11.23
CA PRO A 82 15.32 -11.13 10.06
C PRO A 82 15.02 -11.97 8.83
N LYS A 83 14.00 -11.57 8.07
CA LYS A 83 13.74 -12.12 6.76
C LYS A 83 14.85 -11.63 5.84
N ASP A 84 15.48 -12.58 5.16
CA ASP A 84 16.45 -12.29 4.12
C ASP A 84 15.67 -12.00 2.84
N TYR A 85 15.76 -10.77 2.36
CA TYR A 85 15.03 -10.31 1.18
C TYR A 85 15.99 -10.28 0.01
N ASN A 86 15.61 -10.88 -1.12
CA ASN A 86 16.42 -10.85 -2.33
C ASN A 86 16.11 -9.59 -3.14
N PHE A 87 16.99 -8.60 -3.06
CA PHE A 87 16.89 -7.36 -3.83
C PHE A 87 17.32 -7.53 -5.30
N ASP A 88 18.13 -8.54 -5.63
CA ASP A 88 18.59 -8.78 -7.00
C ASP A 88 17.46 -9.20 -7.95
N GLN A 89 16.34 -9.70 -7.41
CA GLN A 89 15.18 -10.17 -8.16
C GLN A 89 13.88 -9.67 -7.52
N PRO A 90 13.51 -8.40 -7.74
CA PRO A 90 12.24 -7.87 -7.25
C PRO A 90 11.07 -8.65 -7.86
N ALA A 91 10.07 -8.96 -7.03
CA ALA A 91 8.89 -9.72 -7.42
C ALA A 91 8.05 -8.98 -8.47
N ALA A 92 8.13 -7.65 -8.50
CA ALA A 92 7.50 -6.81 -9.50
C ALA A 92 8.32 -5.53 -9.74
N ARG A 93 8.27 -5.03 -10.97
CA ARG A 93 8.76 -3.70 -11.35
C ARG A 93 7.57 -2.89 -11.85
N VAL A 94 7.17 -1.87 -11.11
CA VAL A 94 5.90 -1.16 -11.29
C VAL A 94 6.07 0.35 -11.16
N THR A 95 5.11 1.11 -11.67
CA THR A 95 5.00 2.55 -11.38
C THR A 95 4.12 2.79 -10.16
N VAL A 96 4.21 4.00 -9.57
CA VAL A 96 3.27 4.44 -8.52
C VAL A 96 1.81 4.27 -8.97
N ASP A 97 1.45 4.73 -10.17
CA ASP A 97 0.09 4.58 -10.71
C ASP A 97 -0.38 3.12 -10.76
N THR A 98 0.49 2.20 -11.17
CA THR A 98 0.17 0.77 -11.26
C THR A 98 -0.08 0.18 -9.89
N VAL A 99 0.82 0.41 -8.93
CA VAL A 99 0.67 -0.17 -7.59
C VAL A 99 -0.56 0.39 -6.87
N MET A 100 -0.79 1.70 -6.96
CA MET A 100 -1.94 2.36 -6.34
C MET A 100 -3.25 1.91 -6.98
N THR A 101 -3.30 1.77 -8.31
CA THR A 101 -4.47 1.26 -9.02
C THR A 101 -4.78 -0.19 -8.66
N ASP A 102 -3.76 -1.05 -8.53
CA ASP A 102 -3.94 -2.43 -8.11
C ASP A 102 -4.56 -2.52 -6.71
N PHE A 103 -4.01 -1.79 -5.72
CA PHE A 103 -4.57 -1.76 -4.36
C PHE A 103 -5.99 -1.17 -4.30
N LYS A 104 -6.25 -0.12 -5.09
CA LYS A 104 -7.57 0.50 -5.18
C LYS A 104 -8.63 -0.41 -5.78
N ASN A 105 -8.27 -1.18 -6.81
CA ASN A 105 -9.20 -2.05 -7.51
C ASN A 105 -9.46 -3.35 -6.76
N ASP A 106 -8.41 -3.96 -6.21
CA ASP A 106 -8.49 -5.21 -5.46
C ASP A 106 -7.32 -5.35 -4.48
N ALA A 107 -7.51 -4.82 -3.27
CA ALA A 107 -6.50 -4.84 -2.22
C ALA A 107 -6.03 -6.26 -1.85
N ALA A 108 -6.89 -7.27 -1.95
CA ALA A 108 -6.53 -8.65 -1.61
C ALA A 108 -5.56 -9.23 -2.64
N ASN A 109 -5.88 -9.06 -3.93
CA ASN A 109 -5.00 -9.51 -5.01
C ASN A 109 -3.70 -8.69 -5.08
N ALA A 110 -3.77 -7.37 -4.84
CA ALA A 110 -2.59 -6.53 -4.74
C ALA A 110 -1.67 -6.96 -3.59
N SER A 111 -2.26 -7.27 -2.42
CA SER A 111 -1.50 -7.77 -1.27
C SER A 111 -0.84 -9.11 -1.56
N GLU A 112 -1.56 -10.04 -2.21
CA GLU A 112 -0.96 -11.31 -2.64
C GLU A 112 0.19 -11.08 -3.63
N LYS A 113 0.10 -10.06 -4.49
CA LYS A 113 1.11 -9.73 -5.49
C LYS A 113 2.34 -9.07 -4.87
N TYR A 114 2.17 -8.12 -3.95
CA TYR A 114 3.22 -7.20 -3.50
C TYR A 114 3.63 -7.33 -2.03
N SER A 115 2.70 -7.52 -1.10
CA SER A 115 2.98 -7.41 0.33
C SER A 115 4.00 -8.44 0.82
N ASP A 116 4.90 -8.00 1.71
CA ASP A 116 6.04 -8.78 2.23
C ASP A 116 6.99 -9.29 1.13
N LYS A 117 7.03 -8.63 -0.04
CA LYS A 117 7.97 -8.92 -1.12
C LYS A 117 8.74 -7.68 -1.51
N VAL A 118 9.95 -7.90 -2.04
CA VAL A 118 10.71 -6.82 -2.67
C VAL A 118 10.04 -6.44 -3.98
N ILE A 119 9.75 -5.17 -4.16
CA ILE A 119 9.27 -4.58 -5.40
C ILE A 119 10.17 -3.43 -5.79
N ALA A 120 10.29 -3.17 -7.10
CA ALA A 120 10.90 -1.95 -7.62
C ALA A 120 9.78 -0.99 -8.04
N VAL A 121 9.64 0.14 -7.36
CA VAL A 121 8.62 1.16 -7.63
C VAL A 121 9.27 2.38 -8.27
N THR A 122 8.76 2.80 -9.42
CA THR A 122 9.18 4.01 -10.12
C THR A 122 8.14 5.10 -10.00
N GLY A 123 8.55 6.31 -9.59
CA GLY A 123 7.67 7.45 -9.46
C GLY A 123 8.44 8.77 -9.37
N GLN A 124 7.69 9.87 -9.31
CA GLN A 124 8.26 11.20 -9.12
C GLN A 124 8.43 11.47 -7.62
N VAL A 125 9.59 11.96 -7.21
CA VAL A 125 9.84 12.38 -5.83
C VAL A 125 8.90 13.52 -5.49
N GLY A 126 8.05 13.26 -4.51
CA GLY A 126 7.13 14.21 -3.96
C GLY A 126 7.72 14.97 -2.78
N THR A 127 7.32 14.60 -1.57
CA THR A 127 7.73 15.28 -0.35
C THR A 127 8.87 14.51 0.30
N ILE A 128 9.93 15.22 0.69
CA ILE A 128 11.05 14.65 1.44
C ILE A 128 10.87 15.05 2.92
N GLN A 129 10.77 14.06 3.79
CA GLN A 129 10.71 14.24 5.24
C GLN A 129 11.96 13.64 5.91
N ASP A 130 12.08 13.81 7.23
CA ASP A 130 13.22 13.30 8.00
C ASP A 130 13.29 11.76 8.04
N GLU A 131 12.13 11.09 7.96
CA GLU A 131 12.02 9.63 8.11
C GLU A 131 11.68 8.89 6.81
N TYR A 132 11.08 9.58 5.84
CA TYR A 132 10.62 8.99 4.58
C TYR A 132 10.55 10.01 3.45
N VAL A 133 10.44 9.51 2.23
CA VAL A 133 10.15 10.30 1.03
C VAL A 133 8.88 9.76 0.38
N THR A 134 8.06 10.62 -0.21
CA THR A 134 6.90 10.16 -1.00
C THR A 134 7.26 10.05 -2.47
N LEU A 135 6.81 9.00 -3.13
CA LEU A 135 6.77 8.91 -4.59
C LEU A 135 5.34 9.08 -5.06
N ARG A 136 5.14 9.87 -6.11
CA ARG A 136 3.83 10.18 -6.68
C ARG A 136 3.72 9.64 -8.11
N ALA A 137 2.47 9.45 -8.55
CA ALA A 137 2.17 9.31 -9.96
C ALA A 137 2.39 10.64 -10.68
N TYR A 138 2.74 10.60 -11.97
CA TYR A 138 3.07 11.81 -12.71
C TYR A 138 1.86 12.73 -13.00
N ASP A 139 0.66 12.18 -12.94
CA ASP A 139 -0.60 12.89 -13.18
C ASP A 139 -1.32 13.33 -11.90
N ASP A 140 -0.79 13.02 -10.71
CA ASP A 140 -1.47 13.29 -9.44
C ASP A 140 -1.30 14.73 -8.95
N ASP A 141 -1.97 15.67 -9.64
CA ASP A 141 -2.00 17.09 -9.26
C ASP A 141 -2.71 17.34 -7.92
N LEU A 142 -3.47 16.35 -7.43
CA LEU A 142 -4.23 16.43 -6.18
C LEU A 142 -3.53 15.76 -4.99
N TRP A 143 -2.34 15.15 -5.22
CA TRP A 143 -1.52 14.51 -4.19
C TRP A 143 -2.29 13.44 -3.41
N LEU A 144 -3.24 12.78 -4.08
CA LEU A 144 -4.15 11.82 -3.47
C LEU A 144 -3.53 10.43 -3.33
N TYR A 145 -2.45 10.12 -4.05
CA TYR A 145 -1.85 8.80 -4.07
C TYR A 145 -0.34 8.88 -3.86
N ASN A 146 0.12 8.45 -2.69
CA ASN A 146 1.54 8.38 -2.37
C ASN A 146 1.99 6.95 -2.13
N VAL A 147 3.21 6.68 -2.57
CA VAL A 147 4.00 5.57 -2.05
C VAL A 147 5.00 6.15 -1.05
N ASN A 148 4.85 5.79 0.22
CA ASN A 148 5.76 6.22 1.27
C ASN A 148 7.00 5.31 1.29
N VAL A 149 8.17 5.89 1.08
CA VAL A 149 9.43 5.18 0.98
C VAL A 149 10.26 5.41 2.23
N TYR A 150 10.43 4.34 3.01
CA TYR A 150 11.28 4.30 4.20
C TYR A 150 12.61 3.63 3.84
N MET A 151 13.65 4.43 3.72
CA MET A 151 15.00 3.99 3.36
C MET A 151 15.61 3.07 4.43
N GLU A 152 16.39 2.08 4.00
CA GLU A 152 17.22 1.30 4.93
C GLU A 152 18.28 2.19 5.62
N ASN A 153 18.76 3.22 4.89
CA ASN A 153 19.66 4.24 5.41
C ASN A 153 19.09 5.64 5.17
N ASN A 154 18.63 6.30 6.24
CA ASN A 154 18.05 7.65 6.15
C ASN A 154 19.04 8.70 5.61
N GLN A 155 20.36 8.47 5.60
CA GLN A 155 21.29 9.41 4.96
C GLN A 155 21.06 9.48 3.44
N ASP A 156 20.51 8.44 2.83
CA ASP A 156 20.20 8.40 1.40
C ASP A 156 19.03 9.32 1.03
N LEU A 157 18.22 9.76 2.00
CA LEU A 157 17.14 10.73 1.77
C LEU A 157 17.68 12.05 1.18
N LYS A 158 18.93 12.41 1.50
CA LYS A 158 19.61 13.61 0.99
C LYS A 158 19.95 13.54 -0.49
N LYS A 159 19.84 12.35 -1.11
CA LYS A 159 20.12 12.15 -2.54
C LYS A 159 18.91 12.47 -3.42
N PHE A 160 17.71 12.49 -2.84
CA PHE A 160 16.49 12.84 -3.57
C PHE A 160 16.41 14.35 -3.82
N LYS A 161 15.85 14.73 -4.96
CA LYS A 161 15.39 16.08 -5.25
C LYS A 161 13.90 15.98 -5.59
N VAL A 162 13.10 16.90 -5.05
CA VAL A 162 11.68 16.98 -5.39
C VAL A 162 11.54 17.16 -6.91
N GLY A 163 10.63 16.40 -7.52
CA GLY A 163 10.41 16.38 -8.96
C GLY A 163 11.25 15.36 -9.73
N ASP A 164 12.34 14.82 -9.16
CA ASP A 164 13.14 13.80 -9.83
C ASP A 164 12.33 12.51 -10.02
N THR A 165 12.51 11.84 -11.15
CA THR A 165 12.04 10.46 -11.28
C THR A 165 13.05 9.51 -10.64
N VAL A 166 12.58 8.57 -9.81
CA VAL A 166 13.46 7.57 -9.17
C VAL A 166 12.82 6.18 -9.18
N THR A 167 13.66 5.15 -9.19
CA THR A 167 13.25 3.78 -8.91
C THR A 167 13.82 3.34 -7.56
N ILE A 168 12.94 2.84 -6.70
CA ILE A 168 13.29 2.34 -5.38
C ILE A 168 12.96 0.87 -5.29
N GLU A 169 13.92 0.08 -4.83
CA GLU A 169 13.69 -1.30 -4.45
C GLU A 169 13.49 -1.38 -2.94
N GLY A 170 12.42 -2.03 -2.50
CA GLY A 170 12.09 -2.16 -1.09
C GLY A 170 11.01 -3.18 -0.85
N VAL A 171 10.81 -3.54 0.41
CA VAL A 171 9.79 -4.48 0.83
C VAL A 171 8.46 -3.75 0.88
N CYS A 172 7.54 -4.10 -0.01
CA CYS A 172 6.18 -3.57 0.01
C CYS A 172 5.47 -4.04 1.29
N ASP A 173 4.91 -3.11 2.02
CA ASP A 173 3.88 -3.40 3.01
C ASP A 173 2.50 -3.32 2.33
N ASP A 174 1.44 -3.38 3.12
CA ASP A 174 0.09 -3.09 2.65
C ASP A 174 -0.17 -1.58 2.55
N THR A 175 -1.42 -1.21 2.27
CA THR A 175 -1.89 0.17 2.39
C THR A 175 -1.98 0.63 3.86
N ASP A 176 -1.67 1.90 4.11
CA ASP A 176 -1.83 2.53 5.41
C ASP A 176 -3.29 2.95 5.69
N LEU A 177 -3.53 3.64 6.80
CA LEU A 177 -4.88 4.11 7.16
C LEU A 177 -5.46 5.13 6.17
N PHE A 178 -4.61 5.82 5.42
CA PHE A 178 -4.98 6.84 4.44
C PHE A 178 -5.08 6.26 3.02
N GLY A 179 -4.68 5.00 2.83
CA GLY A 179 -4.69 4.30 1.55
C GLY A 179 -3.39 4.47 0.76
N ASP A 180 -2.37 5.09 1.35
CA ASP A 180 -1.03 5.16 0.77
C ASP A 180 -0.32 3.81 0.91
N VAL A 181 0.60 3.49 0.01
CA VAL A 181 1.37 2.25 0.07
C VAL A 181 2.72 2.50 0.74
N ASP A 182 3.02 1.78 1.81
CA ASP A 182 4.30 1.86 2.48
C ASP A 182 5.30 0.86 1.87
N VAL A 183 6.51 1.32 1.59
CA VAL A 183 7.64 0.46 1.18
C VAL A 183 8.80 0.69 2.12
N LYS A 184 9.30 -0.38 2.73
CA LYS A 184 10.30 -0.35 3.81
C LYS A 184 11.60 -1.01 3.38
N LYS A 185 12.67 -0.74 4.12
CA LYS A 185 14.04 -1.25 3.85
C LYS A 185 14.51 -0.87 2.45
N CYS A 186 14.18 0.34 2.04
CA CYS A 186 14.34 0.78 0.68
C CYS A 186 15.80 1.10 0.36
N VAL A 187 16.21 0.74 -0.85
CA VAL A 187 17.49 1.09 -1.45
C VAL A 187 17.25 1.70 -2.83
N ILE A 188 18.15 2.58 -3.26
CA ILE A 188 18.10 3.18 -4.60
C ILE A 188 18.63 2.13 -5.59
N ALA A 189 17.77 1.65 -6.48
CA ALA A 189 18.02 0.50 -7.36
C ALA A 189 18.75 0.86 -8.67
N ASP A 190 19.57 1.92 -8.63
CA ASP A 190 19.94 2.78 -9.75
C ASP A 190 18.81 3.72 -10.21
N GLN A 191 19.21 4.94 -10.61
CA GLN A 191 18.35 5.88 -11.30
C GLN A 191 17.87 5.18 -12.59
N PHE A 192 16.58 4.83 -12.63
CA PHE A 192 15.85 4.32 -13.80
C PHE A 192 16.05 2.83 -14.12
N ALA A 193 15.29 1.96 -13.43
CA ALA A 193 15.21 0.54 -13.78
C ALA A 193 14.57 0.29 -15.18
N THR A 194 13.91 1.29 -15.75
CA THR A 194 13.33 1.29 -17.10
C THR A 194 13.42 2.69 -17.71
N VAL A 195 14.53 2.95 -18.41
CA VAL A 195 14.71 4.15 -19.24
C VAL A 195 13.79 4.03 -20.46
N PRO A 196 12.91 5.01 -20.73
CA PRO A 196 12.13 5.03 -21.97
C PRO A 196 13.02 5.00 -23.21
N ASP A 197 12.54 4.36 -24.30
CA ASP A 197 13.25 4.37 -25.58
C ASP A 197 13.15 5.75 -26.24
N TYR A 198 14.12 6.63 -25.94
CA TYR A 198 14.22 7.98 -26.48
C TYR A 198 14.72 8.03 -27.93
N ASP A 199 15.43 7.01 -28.37
CA ASP A 199 15.96 6.93 -29.74
C ASP A 199 14.91 6.45 -30.73
N GLY A 200 14.03 5.55 -30.29
CA GLY A 200 12.84 5.09 -31.01
C GLY A 200 11.64 6.04 -30.94
N ALA A 201 11.79 7.21 -30.30
CA ALA A 201 10.68 8.12 -30.06
C ALA A 201 9.97 8.58 -31.34
N GLN A 202 8.64 8.57 -31.31
CA GLN A 202 7.82 9.02 -32.41
C GLN A 202 7.96 10.55 -32.56
N LYS A 203 8.54 10.99 -33.67
CA LYS A 203 8.57 12.43 -34.02
C LYS A 203 7.17 12.92 -34.35
N VAL A 204 6.70 13.91 -33.61
CA VAL A 204 5.39 14.55 -33.80
C VAL A 204 5.56 16.06 -33.91
N LYS A 205 4.60 16.71 -34.59
CA LYS A 205 4.48 18.18 -34.55
C LYS A 205 3.62 18.54 -33.36
N ILE A 206 4.07 19.51 -32.55
CA ILE A 206 3.35 19.91 -31.33
C ILE A 206 1.91 20.35 -31.63
N ASN A 207 1.68 21.13 -32.69
CA ASN A 207 0.34 21.55 -33.10
C ASN A 207 -0.58 20.36 -33.43
N ASP A 208 -0.04 19.33 -34.09
CA ASP A 208 -0.80 18.14 -34.48
C ASP A 208 -1.07 17.20 -33.30
N PHE A 209 -0.21 17.24 -32.28
CA PHE A 209 -0.34 16.49 -31.04
C PHE A 209 -1.45 17.11 -30.18
N VAL A 210 -1.33 18.41 -29.89
CA VAL A 210 -2.31 19.19 -29.13
C VAL A 210 -3.69 19.14 -29.76
N LYS A 211 -3.78 19.35 -31.08
CA LYS A 211 -5.05 19.28 -31.81
C LYS A 211 -5.77 17.94 -31.63
N ARG A 212 -5.03 16.82 -31.58
CA ARG A 212 -5.64 15.50 -31.40
C ARG A 212 -6.23 15.32 -30.01
N TYR A 213 -5.53 15.77 -28.98
CA TYR A 213 -6.04 15.75 -27.61
C TYR A 213 -7.29 16.62 -27.47
N LYS A 214 -7.30 17.80 -28.10
CA LYS A 214 -8.46 18.69 -28.18
C LYS A 214 -9.66 18.05 -28.89
N GLU A 215 -9.43 17.35 -30.01
CA GLU A 215 -10.50 16.74 -30.81
C GLU A 215 -11.09 15.47 -30.18
N ASN A 216 -10.23 14.59 -29.66
CA ASN A 216 -10.66 13.32 -29.07
C ASN A 216 -9.55 12.70 -28.20
N GLN A 217 -9.65 12.89 -26.89
CA GLN A 217 -8.73 12.32 -25.90
C GLN A 217 -8.54 10.81 -26.06
N VAL A 218 -9.62 10.03 -26.17
CA VAL A 218 -9.54 8.56 -26.23
C VAL A 218 -8.70 8.09 -27.42
N LYS A 219 -8.92 8.68 -28.61
CA LYS A 219 -8.12 8.36 -29.81
C LYS A 219 -6.69 8.87 -29.73
N ALA A 220 -6.47 10.00 -29.05
CA ALA A 220 -5.13 10.51 -28.80
C ALA A 220 -4.35 9.57 -27.87
N ASP A 221 -4.98 9.10 -26.79
CA ASP A 221 -4.40 8.15 -25.85
C ASP A 221 -4.12 6.79 -26.50
N GLU A 222 -5.06 6.23 -27.27
CA GLU A 222 -4.80 5.02 -28.08
C GLU A 222 -3.55 5.16 -28.96
N LYS A 223 -3.28 6.38 -29.43
CA LYS A 223 -2.16 6.66 -30.31
C LYS A 223 -0.86 6.93 -29.56
N TYR A 224 -0.89 7.70 -28.47
CA TYR A 224 0.32 8.27 -27.85
C TYR A 224 0.58 7.78 -26.43
N LYS A 225 -0.45 7.48 -25.63
CA LYS A 225 -0.29 7.12 -24.21
C LYS A 225 0.61 5.89 -24.06
N GLY A 226 1.57 5.98 -23.14
CA GLY A 226 2.59 4.96 -22.88
C GLY A 226 3.68 4.86 -23.97
N LYS A 227 3.71 5.77 -24.95
CA LYS A 227 4.75 5.80 -26.00
C LYS A 227 5.64 7.03 -25.84
N THR A 228 6.89 6.90 -26.26
CA THR A 228 7.81 8.03 -26.35
C THR A 228 7.53 8.89 -27.57
N VAL A 229 7.40 10.19 -27.35
CA VAL A 229 7.19 11.19 -28.39
C VAL A 229 8.32 12.21 -28.38
N GLN A 230 8.67 12.72 -29.55
CA GLN A 230 9.66 13.78 -29.73
C GLN A 230 9.04 14.96 -30.47
N PHE A 231 9.19 16.17 -29.94
CA PHE A 231 8.79 17.39 -30.62
C PHE A 231 9.70 18.57 -30.24
N THR A 232 9.66 19.62 -31.06
CA THR A 232 10.30 20.91 -30.77
C THR A 232 9.20 21.94 -30.58
N ALA A 233 9.20 22.64 -29.44
CA ALA A 233 8.19 23.61 -29.08
C ALA A 233 8.80 24.80 -28.33
N LYS A 234 8.06 25.91 -28.28
CA LYS A 234 8.42 27.07 -27.50
C LYS A 234 7.94 26.88 -26.07
N VAL A 235 8.84 27.08 -25.11
CA VAL A 235 8.51 27.08 -23.68
C VAL A 235 7.72 28.33 -23.36
N THR A 236 6.58 28.18 -22.70
CA THR A 236 5.70 29.29 -22.30
C THR A 236 5.77 29.56 -20.83
N HIS A 237 5.94 28.51 -20.02
CA HIS A 237 6.12 28.64 -18.59
C HIS A 237 7.15 27.64 -18.05
N VAL A 238 7.89 28.03 -17.02
CA VAL A 238 8.75 27.14 -16.23
C VAL A 238 8.37 27.27 -14.77
N ALA A 239 7.90 26.16 -14.18
CA ALA A 239 7.61 26.02 -12.76
C ALA A 239 8.78 25.32 -12.03
N ASP A 240 8.66 25.12 -10.72
CA ASP A 240 9.69 24.46 -9.91
C ASP A 240 9.88 22.97 -10.27
N GLU A 241 8.81 22.29 -10.71
CA GLU A 241 8.77 20.83 -10.93
C GLU A 241 8.49 20.42 -12.39
N TYR A 242 8.14 21.37 -13.26
CA TYR A 242 7.76 21.10 -14.64
C TYR A 242 7.93 22.33 -15.55
N ALA A 243 7.86 22.13 -16.86
CA ALA A 243 7.72 23.20 -17.84
C ALA A 243 6.42 23.04 -18.64
N VAL A 244 5.94 24.12 -19.24
CA VAL A 244 4.80 24.12 -20.15
C VAL A 244 5.25 24.59 -21.53
N VAL A 245 4.76 23.92 -22.57
CA VAL A 245 4.94 24.34 -23.96
C VAL A 245 3.58 24.45 -24.65
N GLU A 246 3.46 25.44 -25.52
CA GLU A 246 2.25 25.70 -26.30
C GLU A 246 2.44 25.32 -27.78
N PRO A 247 1.34 25.01 -28.50
CA PRO A 247 1.36 24.95 -29.95
C PRO A 247 1.63 26.33 -30.56
N PHE A 248 2.32 26.38 -31.72
CA PHE A 248 2.71 27.64 -32.40
C PHE A 248 1.54 28.51 -32.88
N ASN A 249 0.32 27.96 -32.89
CA ASN A 249 -0.88 28.63 -33.43
C ASN A 249 -1.93 28.91 -32.35
N ALA A 250 -1.55 28.98 -31.06
CA ALA A 250 -2.49 29.35 -30.01
C ALA A 250 -3.08 30.73 -30.30
N ASP A 251 -4.36 30.77 -30.67
CA ASP A 251 -5.11 32.02 -30.74
C ASP A 251 -5.22 32.55 -29.30
N VAL A 252 -5.02 33.86 -29.10
CA VAL A 252 -4.98 34.51 -27.76
C VAL A 252 -6.28 34.30 -26.93
N TRP A 253 -7.34 33.82 -27.58
CA TRP A 253 -8.66 33.56 -27.00
C TRP A 253 -9.04 32.07 -26.99
N ASP A 254 -8.17 31.19 -27.50
CA ASP A 254 -8.39 29.75 -27.51
C ASP A 254 -7.65 29.17 -26.29
N TRP A 255 -8.39 28.57 -25.37
CA TRP A 255 -7.82 27.76 -24.29
C TRP A 255 -7.32 26.45 -24.90
N ASP A 256 -6.22 26.56 -25.66
CA ASP A 256 -5.62 25.41 -26.32
C ASP A 256 -5.10 24.41 -25.31
N CYS A 257 -5.01 23.15 -25.75
CA CYS A 257 -4.48 22.12 -24.89
C CYS A 257 -2.96 22.32 -24.73
N ASP A 258 -2.54 22.66 -23.52
CA ASP A 258 -1.14 22.85 -23.18
C ASP A 258 -0.44 21.49 -23.02
N VAL A 259 0.88 21.51 -23.17
CA VAL A 259 1.69 20.32 -22.90
C VAL A 259 2.60 20.58 -21.73
N GLN A 260 2.28 19.94 -20.60
CA GLN A 260 3.13 19.92 -19.42
C GLN A 260 4.23 18.87 -19.56
N ILE A 261 5.45 19.27 -19.25
CA ILE A 261 6.66 18.47 -19.37
C ILE A 261 7.21 18.23 -17.96
N CYS A 262 7.08 16.99 -17.49
CA CYS A 262 7.71 16.51 -16.25
C CYS A 262 9.02 15.81 -16.61
N PHE A 263 10.13 16.41 -16.20
CA PHE A 263 11.46 15.93 -16.53
C PHE A 263 11.83 14.69 -15.74
N GLU A 264 12.63 13.82 -16.36
CA GLU A 264 13.20 12.66 -15.69
C GLU A 264 14.22 13.08 -14.62
N ASP A 265 15.06 14.07 -14.94
CA ASP A 265 16.05 14.68 -14.07
C ASP A 265 15.78 16.20 -13.98
N MET A 266 15.64 16.73 -12.77
CA MET A 266 15.41 18.16 -12.57
C MET A 266 16.59 19.03 -13.01
N ASP A 267 17.78 18.47 -13.22
CA ASP A 267 18.90 19.18 -13.85
C ASP A 267 18.69 19.40 -15.36
N ASP A 268 17.80 18.64 -16.03
CA ASP A 268 17.36 18.93 -17.39
C ASP A 268 16.40 20.11 -17.45
N LEU A 269 15.49 20.24 -16.47
CA LEU A 269 14.58 21.39 -16.38
C LEU A 269 15.36 22.72 -16.30
N LYS A 270 16.49 22.74 -15.58
CA LYS A 270 17.38 23.93 -15.48
C LYS A 270 17.95 24.40 -16.82
N LYS A 271 17.92 23.55 -17.85
CA LYS A 271 18.38 23.89 -19.22
C LYS A 271 17.26 24.53 -20.05
N VAL A 272 16.03 24.52 -19.54
CA VAL A 272 14.83 25.04 -20.18
C VAL A 272 14.59 26.48 -19.70
N ALA A 273 14.20 27.37 -20.62
CA ALA A 273 13.91 28.76 -20.29
C ALA A 273 12.71 29.26 -21.08
N GLU A 274 11.86 30.06 -20.43
CA GLU A 274 10.69 30.66 -21.05
C GLU A 274 11.05 31.42 -22.33
N GLY A 275 10.20 31.28 -23.35
CA GLY A 275 10.37 31.89 -24.66
C GLY A 275 11.37 31.17 -25.59
N LYS A 276 12.11 30.16 -25.11
CA LYS A 276 13.08 29.41 -25.93
C LYS A 276 12.44 28.22 -26.62
N MET A 277 13.00 27.87 -27.77
CA MET A 277 12.69 26.63 -28.48
C MET A 277 13.52 25.50 -27.88
N VAL A 278 12.86 24.41 -27.50
CA VAL A 278 13.50 23.22 -26.95
C VAL A 278 12.99 21.98 -27.68
N THR A 279 13.87 20.99 -27.87
CA THR A 279 13.46 19.66 -28.37
C THR A 279 13.32 18.74 -27.17
N ILE A 280 12.09 18.32 -26.92
CA ILE A 280 11.75 17.42 -25.82
C ILE A 280 11.55 16.01 -26.39
N VAL A 281 12.05 15.02 -25.66
CA VAL A 281 11.63 13.63 -25.81
C VAL A 281 11.16 13.13 -24.46
N GLY A 282 10.01 12.47 -24.43
CA GLY A 282 9.50 11.88 -23.20
C GLY A 282 8.34 10.95 -23.49
N GLU A 283 7.84 10.29 -22.46
CA GLU A 283 6.69 9.41 -22.56
C GLU A 283 5.40 10.20 -22.45
N CYS A 284 4.49 9.99 -23.39
CA CYS A 284 3.18 10.58 -23.30
C CYS A 284 2.35 9.82 -22.25
N TYR A 285 1.99 10.52 -21.18
CA TYR A 285 1.16 9.97 -20.11
C TYR A 285 -0.34 10.07 -20.42
N GLY A 286 -0.68 10.89 -21.41
CA GLY A 286 -2.04 11.19 -21.82
C GLY A 286 -2.47 12.57 -21.35
N GLN A 287 -3.78 12.78 -21.32
CA GLN A 287 -4.37 14.01 -20.83
C GLN A 287 -4.60 13.94 -19.31
N ALA A 288 -4.02 14.89 -18.57
CA ALA A 288 -4.06 14.93 -17.11
C ALA A 288 -5.30 15.67 -16.57
N ASP A 289 -5.70 16.73 -17.26
CA ASP A 289 -6.94 17.46 -16.98
C ASP A 289 -7.61 17.88 -18.30
N MET A 290 -8.72 18.62 -18.25
CA MET A 290 -9.49 18.98 -19.44
C MET A 290 -8.70 19.77 -20.51
N TYR A 291 -7.53 20.33 -20.16
CA TYR A 291 -6.74 21.20 -21.02
C TYR A 291 -5.26 20.81 -21.12
N THR A 292 -4.76 19.86 -20.35
CA THR A 292 -3.31 19.60 -20.28
C THR A 292 -2.96 18.17 -20.68
N ALA A 293 -2.17 18.02 -21.74
CA ALA A 293 -1.48 16.77 -22.03
C ALA A 293 -0.15 16.70 -21.28
N LYS A 294 0.18 15.55 -20.69
CA LYS A 294 1.43 15.35 -19.94
C LYS A 294 2.43 14.50 -20.70
N ILE A 295 3.66 15.01 -20.78
CA ILE A 295 4.86 14.28 -21.18
C ILE A 295 5.73 14.11 -19.95
N CYS A 296 5.98 12.86 -19.57
CA CYS A 296 6.70 12.50 -18.35
C CYS A 296 7.99 11.76 -18.69
N ARG A 297 8.88 11.60 -17.70
CA ARG A 297 10.23 11.04 -17.93
C ARG A 297 10.91 11.73 -19.11
N ALA A 298 10.76 13.05 -19.18
CA ALA A 298 11.19 13.83 -20.31
C ALA A 298 12.65 14.25 -20.17
N ILE A 299 13.35 14.33 -21.30
CA ILE A 299 14.72 14.84 -21.40
C ILE A 299 14.81 15.93 -22.47
N VAL A 300 15.80 16.81 -22.30
CA VAL A 300 16.14 17.80 -23.34
C VAL A 300 17.11 17.15 -24.34
N LYS A 301 16.66 16.98 -25.60
CA LYS A 301 17.52 16.43 -26.65
C LYS A 301 18.47 17.51 -27.17
N LYS A 302 19.77 17.21 -27.12
CA LYS A 302 20.86 18.05 -27.64
C LYS A 302 20.83 18.17 -29.16
#